data_AF-F8PB93-F1
#
_entry.id   AF-F8PB93-F1
#
_cell.length_a   1.000
_cell.length_b   1.000
_cell.length_c   1.000
_cell.angle_alpha   90.00
_cell.angle_beta   90.00
_cell.angle_gamma   90.00
#
_symmetry.space_group_name_H-M   'P 1'
#
loop_
_entity.id
_entity.type
_entity.pdbx_description
1 polymer ?
#
loop_
_entity_poly.entity_id
_entity_poly.type
_entity_poly.pdbx_seq_one_letter_code
_entity_poly.pdbx_strand_id
1 'polypeptide(L)'
;MLSVDTRTNAMITAPGSFKTCHPINMVPISTQPHYNAAFFREGIFVAKQLFFRDALSAGQKQYAMQDDLAYMLDKSNCLYWGSSLMGLTYDFIADYLAQYSSSQSISYPCLRMVNCALAVSQDQKDGRAAVYLIDEMITGKFVKYINNNAAVPRNKLTVAEHNIALFLCFAQHIVDDENCC
;
A
#
# COMPACT_ATOMS: atom_id res chain seq x y z
N MET A 1 20.97 7.55 3.69
CA MET A 1 20.47 8.33 2.57
C MET A 1 19.65 7.37 1.73
N LEU A 2 18.46 7.77 1.28
CA LEU A 2 17.61 6.95 0.43
C LEU A 2 17.89 7.33 -1.03
N SER A 3 18.18 6.36 -1.89
CA SER A 3 18.28 6.57 -3.33
C SER A 3 17.35 5.63 -4.09
N VAL A 4 16.82 6.13 -5.20
CA VAL A 4 15.89 5.41 -6.08
C VAL A 4 16.54 5.26 -7.45
N ASP A 5 16.61 4.05 -7.98
CA ASP A 5 17.06 3.81 -9.35
C ASP A 5 15.86 3.89 -10.31
N THR A 6 15.72 5.02 -11.00
CA THR A 6 14.57 5.32 -11.86
C THR A 6 14.72 4.85 -13.30
N ARG A 7 15.78 4.09 -13.62
CA ARG A 7 15.98 3.58 -14.99
C ARG A 7 14.89 2.58 -15.34
N THR A 8 14.36 2.65 -16.57
CA THR A 8 13.28 1.76 -17.02
C THR A 8 13.61 0.28 -16.89
N ASN A 9 14.88 -0.10 -17.09
CA ASN A 9 15.34 -1.49 -16.95
C ASN A 9 15.59 -1.91 -15.49
N ALA A 10 15.57 -0.97 -14.54
CA ALA A 10 15.69 -1.25 -13.11
C ALA A 10 14.33 -1.41 -12.43
N MET A 11 13.22 -1.13 -13.13
CA MET A 11 11.87 -1.28 -12.59
C MET A 11 11.61 -2.71 -12.11
N ILE A 12 11.01 -2.84 -10.93
CA ILE A 12 10.73 -4.14 -10.30
C ILE A 12 9.68 -4.92 -11.10
N THR A 13 8.73 -4.20 -11.70
CA THR A 13 7.68 -4.74 -12.55
C THR A 13 7.43 -3.81 -13.72
N ALA A 14 6.72 -4.29 -14.75
CA ALA A 14 6.21 -3.41 -15.79
C ALA A 14 5.40 -2.24 -15.19
N PRO A 15 5.37 -1.05 -15.85
CA PRO A 15 4.56 0.08 -15.39
C PRO A 15 3.10 -0.33 -15.20
N GLY A 16 2.51 0.09 -14.08
CA GLY A 16 1.08 -0.05 -13.85
C GLY A 16 0.27 0.90 -14.71
N SER A 17 -1.01 1.09 -14.35
CA SER A 17 -1.88 2.03 -15.07
C SER A 17 -1.46 3.50 -14.87
N PHE A 18 -0.99 3.86 -13.67
CA PHE A 18 -0.69 5.24 -13.27
C PHE A 18 0.58 5.38 -12.39
N LYS A 19 1.26 4.27 -12.07
CA LYS A 19 2.47 4.27 -11.23
C LYS A 19 3.55 3.35 -11.78
N THR A 20 4.79 3.77 -11.64
CA THR A 20 5.98 2.91 -11.78
C THR A 20 6.42 2.41 -10.41
N CYS A 21 7.20 1.33 -10.36
CA CYS A 21 7.69 0.71 -9.12
C CYS A 21 9.18 0.43 -9.26
N HIS A 22 9.99 1.05 -8.42
CA HIS A 22 11.45 1.08 -8.51
C HIS A 22 12.09 0.55 -7.22
N PRO A 23 13.27 -0.08 -7.30
CA PRO A 23 14.01 -0.49 -6.12
C PRO A 23 14.54 0.72 -5.37
N ILE A 24 14.60 0.58 -4.04
CA ILE A 24 15.23 1.56 -3.16
C ILE A 24 16.53 1.00 -2.64
N ASN A 25 17.58 1.82 -2.69
CA ASN A 25 18.83 1.57 -1.98
C ASN A 25 18.88 2.46 -0.74
N MET A 26 18.98 1.85 0.43
CA MET A 26 19.14 2.56 1.69
C MET A 26 20.57 2.44 2.17
N VAL A 27 21.24 3.58 2.33
CA VAL A 27 22.45 3.66 3.12
C VAL A 27 22.04 4.03 4.55
N PRO A 28 22.29 3.21 5.57
CA PRO A 28 21.98 3.56 6.96
C PRO A 28 22.57 4.92 7.30
N ILE A 29 21.72 5.89 7.64
CA ILE A 29 22.19 7.17 8.18
C ILE A 29 22.43 6.95 9.66
N SER A 30 23.70 6.78 10.04
CA SER A 30 24.10 7.10 11.40
C SER A 30 23.80 8.59 11.63
N THR A 31 23.01 8.89 12.66
CA THR A 31 22.85 10.23 13.28
C THR A 31 22.14 11.36 12.51
N GLN A 32 20.84 11.23 12.17
CA GLN A 32 19.99 12.43 12.04
C GLN A 32 18.71 12.33 12.90
N PRO A 33 18.39 13.35 13.72
CA PRO A 33 17.37 13.28 14.78
C PRO A 33 15.91 13.33 14.30
N HIS A 34 15.66 13.54 13.00
CA HIS A 34 14.31 13.69 12.44
C HIS A 34 13.85 12.53 11.55
N TYR A 35 14.62 11.45 11.45
CA TYR A 35 14.16 10.24 10.78
C TYR A 35 13.42 9.35 11.77
N ASN A 36 12.18 8.99 11.45
CA ASN A 36 11.55 7.79 11.99
C ASN A 36 12.28 6.56 11.42
N ALA A 37 13.53 6.37 11.83
CA ALA A 37 14.39 5.28 11.41
C ALA A 37 13.79 3.91 11.74
N ALA A 38 12.81 3.85 12.66
CA ALA A 38 12.09 2.64 13.01
C ALA A 38 11.41 1.98 11.79
N PHE A 39 10.83 2.76 10.87
CA PHE A 39 10.16 2.24 9.67
C PHE A 39 11.13 1.46 8.77
N PHE A 40 12.38 1.93 8.65
CA PHE A 40 13.36 1.41 7.69
C PHE A 40 14.32 0.36 8.26
N ARG A 41 14.13 -0.09 9.50
CA ARG A 41 15.14 -0.93 10.19
C ARG A 41 15.23 -2.36 9.65
N GLU A 42 14.12 -2.97 9.20
CA GLU A 42 14.08 -4.40 8.89
C GLU A 42 13.15 -4.72 7.70
N GLY A 43 13.37 -4.10 6.53
CA GLY A 43 12.54 -4.37 5.36
C GLY A 43 13.24 -4.14 4.02
N ILE A 44 12.72 -4.81 2.99
CA ILE A 44 12.99 -4.46 1.59
C ILE A 44 11.87 -3.50 1.18
N PHE A 45 12.22 -2.38 0.55
CA PHE A 45 11.26 -1.34 0.20
C PHE A 45 11.31 -1.01 -1.29
N VAL A 46 10.20 -0.48 -1.79
CA VAL A 46 10.03 -0.06 -3.18
C VAL A 46 9.54 1.37 -3.25
N ALA A 47 10.00 2.13 -4.24
CA ALA A 47 9.56 3.48 -4.49
C ALA A 47 8.57 3.48 -5.65
N LYS A 48 7.36 3.97 -5.39
CA LYS A 48 6.32 4.15 -6.41
C LYS A 48 6.24 5.61 -6.81
N GLN A 49 6.28 5.86 -8.11
CA GLN A 49 6.19 7.21 -8.68
C GLN A 49 4.99 7.31 -9.62
N LEU A 50 4.24 8.41 -9.54
CA LEU A 50 3.13 8.67 -10.46
C LEU A 50 3.62 9.04 -11.85
N PHE A 51 2.81 8.68 -12.83
CA PHE A 51 2.92 9.20 -14.17
C PHE A 51 1.54 9.34 -14.79
N PHE A 52 1.45 10.11 -15.87
CA PHE A 52 0.31 10.10 -16.77
C PHE A 52 0.78 9.84 -18.19
N ARG A 53 -0.15 9.37 -19.03
CA ARG A 53 0.08 9.20 -20.46
C ARG A 53 -0.63 10.34 -21.15
N ASP A 54 0.14 11.11 -21.91
CA ASP A 54 -0.44 12.13 -22.77
C ASP A 54 -1.04 11.42 -23.99
N ALA A 55 -2.30 11.72 -24.31
CA ALA A 55 -2.95 11.15 -25.49
C ALA A 55 -2.23 11.50 -26.80
N LEU A 56 -1.50 12.62 -26.81
CA LEU A 56 -0.79 13.14 -27.98
C LEU A 56 0.67 12.69 -28.08
N SER A 57 1.23 12.07 -27.03
CA SER A 57 2.61 11.58 -27.05
C SER A 57 2.70 10.19 -26.44
N ALA A 58 3.36 9.27 -27.12
CA ALA A 58 3.51 7.87 -26.67
C ALA A 58 4.34 7.69 -25.36
N GLY A 59 4.74 8.79 -24.71
CA GLY A 59 5.59 8.80 -23.52
C GLY A 59 4.82 8.93 -22.21
N GLN A 60 5.43 8.44 -21.13
CA GLN A 60 5.00 8.71 -19.76
C GLN A 60 5.52 10.08 -19.33
N LYS A 61 4.65 10.92 -18.78
CA LYS A 61 4.98 12.23 -18.24
C LYS A 61 4.76 12.27 -16.73
N GLN A 62 5.55 13.10 -16.06
CA GLN A 62 5.45 13.34 -14.62
C GLN A 62 4.55 14.55 -14.34
N TYR A 63 3.81 14.47 -13.24
CA TYR A 63 3.03 15.58 -12.71
C TYR A 63 3.94 16.70 -12.19
N ALA A 64 3.37 17.90 -12.01
CA ALA A 64 4.04 18.94 -11.24
C ALA A 64 4.17 18.47 -9.78
N MET A 65 5.22 18.93 -9.08
CA MET A 65 5.53 18.48 -7.72
C MET A 65 4.34 18.64 -6.76
N GLN A 66 3.60 19.75 -6.84
CA GLN A 66 2.46 20.00 -5.96
C GLN A 66 1.32 18.99 -6.20
N ASP A 67 1.01 18.69 -7.46
CA ASP A 67 -0.02 17.72 -7.83
C ASP A 67 0.40 16.29 -7.46
N ASP A 68 1.67 15.93 -7.72
CA ASP A 68 2.24 14.63 -7.34
C ASP A 68 2.21 14.45 -5.82
N LEU A 69 2.60 15.49 -5.07
CA LEU A 69 2.61 15.49 -3.61
C LEU A 69 1.19 15.32 -3.03
N ALA A 70 0.22 16.11 -3.50
CA ALA A 70 -1.16 16.02 -3.05
C ALA A 70 -1.73 14.61 -3.30
N TYR A 71 -1.52 14.06 -4.50
CA TYR A 71 -2.02 12.73 -4.82
C TYR A 71 -1.34 11.64 -3.98
N MET A 72 -0.02 11.73 -3.77
CA MET A 72 0.71 10.73 -2.98
C MET A 72 0.34 10.82 -1.49
N LEU A 73 0.04 12.01 -0.98
CA LEU A 73 -0.52 12.20 0.37
C LEU A 73 -1.88 11.50 0.51
N ASP A 74 -2.80 11.69 -0.44
CA ASP A 74 -4.09 11.00 -0.43
C ASP A 74 -3.91 9.48 -0.42
N LYS A 75 -2.98 8.96 -1.22
CA LYS A 75 -2.69 7.51 -1.24
C LYS A 75 -2.07 7.00 0.05
N SER A 76 -1.18 7.77 0.67
CA SER A 76 -0.61 7.43 1.98
C SER A 76 -1.70 7.45 3.06
N ASN A 77 -2.60 8.43 3.04
CA ASN A 77 -3.75 8.49 3.93
C ASN A 77 -4.68 7.28 3.73
N CYS A 78 -4.97 6.87 2.50
CA CYS A 78 -5.75 5.66 2.26
C CYS A 78 -5.13 4.40 2.88
N LEU A 79 -3.79 4.28 2.85
CA LEU A 79 -3.08 3.14 3.48
C LEU A 79 -3.10 3.24 5.00
N TYR A 80 -2.99 4.44 5.55
CA TYR A 80 -3.15 4.70 6.98
C TYR A 80 -4.55 4.30 7.46
N TRP A 81 -5.60 4.82 6.82
CA TRP A 81 -6.99 4.45 7.13
C TRP A 81 -7.24 2.96 6.94
N GLY A 82 -6.73 2.37 5.86
CA GLY A 82 -6.84 0.93 5.64
C GLY A 82 -6.20 0.10 6.76
N SER A 83 -5.08 0.56 7.32
CA SER A 83 -4.43 -0.09 8.47
C SER A 83 -5.31 0.02 9.73
N SER A 84 -5.86 1.20 10.00
CA SER A 84 -6.74 1.43 11.15
C SER A 84 -8.03 0.61 11.08
N LEU A 85 -8.69 0.56 9.91
CA LEU A 85 -9.91 -0.21 9.69
C LEU A 85 -9.66 -1.72 9.84
N MET A 86 -8.50 -2.20 9.41
CA MET A 86 -8.09 -3.59 9.65
C MET A 86 -7.93 -3.87 11.15
N GLY A 87 -7.36 -2.92 11.91
CA GLY A 87 -7.28 -3.00 13.37
C GLY A 87 -8.67 -3.12 14.02
N LEU A 88 -9.58 -2.21 13.67
CA LEU A 88 -10.97 -2.24 14.16
C LEU A 88 -11.68 -3.56 13.83
N THR A 89 -11.44 -4.11 12.63
CA THR A 89 -11.99 -5.42 12.23
C THR A 89 -11.53 -6.53 13.18
N TYR A 90 -10.24 -6.55 13.54
CA TYR A 90 -9.72 -7.56 14.46
C TYR A 90 -10.21 -7.36 15.90
N ASP A 91 -10.30 -6.11 16.36
CA ASP A 91 -10.85 -5.79 17.68
C ASP A 91 -12.32 -6.22 17.78
N PHE A 92 -13.13 -5.95 16.74
CA PHE A 92 -14.51 -6.43 16.65
C PHE A 92 -14.60 -7.96 16.75
N ILE A 93 -13.75 -8.69 16.00
CA ILE A 93 -13.73 -10.16 16.06
C ILE A 93 -13.36 -10.63 17.47
N ALA A 94 -12.35 -10.02 18.09
CA ALA A 94 -11.91 -10.39 19.43
C ALA A 94 -13.03 -10.18 20.46
N ASP A 95 -13.72 -9.04 20.41
CA ASP A 95 -14.84 -8.72 21.29
C ASP A 95 -16.02 -9.66 21.08
N TYR A 96 -16.38 -9.94 19.83
CA TYR A 96 -17.45 -10.89 19.49
C TYR A 96 -17.13 -12.29 20.01
N LEU A 97 -15.89 -12.76 19.81
CA LEU A 97 -15.45 -14.06 20.32
C LEU A 97 -15.42 -14.09 21.84
N ALA A 98 -15.05 -13.00 22.53
CA ALA A 98 -15.06 -12.94 23.99
C ALA A 98 -16.49 -13.01 24.57
N GLN A 99 -17.48 -12.44 23.88
CA GLN A 99 -18.87 -12.40 24.34
C GLN A 99 -19.66 -13.68 24.03
N TYR A 100 -19.40 -14.32 22.88
CA TYR A 100 -20.25 -15.39 22.35
C TYR A 100 -19.54 -16.74 22.18
N SER A 101 -18.36 -16.92 22.79
CA SER A 101 -17.59 -18.16 22.59
C SER A 101 -18.31 -19.39 23.13
N SER A 102 -18.85 -20.16 22.17
CA SER A 102 -19.06 -21.60 22.27
C SER A 102 -17.72 -22.34 22.09
N SER A 103 -17.66 -23.63 22.41
CA SER A 103 -16.44 -24.45 22.47
C SER A 103 -15.66 -24.64 21.15
N GLN A 104 -15.98 -23.92 20.07
CA GLN A 104 -15.40 -24.10 18.75
C GLN A 104 -14.39 -23.00 18.41
N SER A 105 -13.14 -23.40 18.16
CA SER A 105 -12.10 -22.50 17.65
C SER A 105 -12.41 -22.12 16.20
N ILE A 106 -12.54 -20.82 15.93
CA ILE A 106 -12.71 -20.25 14.59
C ILE A 106 -11.34 -19.78 14.10
N SER A 107 -10.91 -20.28 12.95
CA SER A 107 -9.69 -19.83 12.27
C SER A 107 -10.03 -18.79 11.21
N TYR A 108 -9.33 -17.66 11.24
CA TYR A 108 -9.48 -16.60 10.26
C TYR A 108 -8.11 -16.06 9.80
N PRO A 109 -8.03 -15.46 8.59
CA PRO A 109 -6.78 -14.88 8.10
C PRO A 109 -6.25 -13.77 9.00
N CYS A 110 -4.93 -13.76 9.23
CA CYS A 110 -4.21 -12.64 9.83
C CYS A 110 -3.53 -11.82 8.72
N LEU A 111 -4.11 -10.67 8.40
CA LEU A 111 -3.74 -9.78 7.31
C LEU A 111 -3.34 -8.42 7.90
N ARG A 112 -2.51 -7.69 7.16
CA ARG A 112 -2.19 -6.31 7.47
C ARG A 112 -1.99 -5.52 6.19
N MET A 113 -2.17 -4.21 6.27
CA MET A 113 -1.68 -3.32 5.23
C MET A 113 -0.15 -3.28 5.27
N VAL A 114 0.46 -3.02 4.11
CA VAL A 114 1.89 -2.73 4.05
C VAL A 114 2.17 -1.40 4.72
N ASN A 115 3.29 -1.30 5.42
CA ASN A 115 3.73 -0.01 5.91
C ASN A 115 4.16 0.85 4.72
N CYS A 116 3.78 2.13 4.74
CA CYS A 116 4.17 3.09 3.72
C CYS A 116 4.73 4.38 4.33
N ALA A 117 5.52 5.10 3.55
CA ALA A 117 6.04 6.43 3.86
C ALA A 117 6.06 7.30 2.60
N LEU A 118 6.02 8.61 2.80
CA LEU A 118 6.16 9.58 1.72
C LEU A 118 7.60 10.11 1.70
N ALA A 119 8.22 10.15 0.52
CA ALA A 119 9.56 10.70 0.33
C ALA A 119 9.56 11.76 -0.76
N VAL A 120 10.26 12.87 -0.49
CA VAL A 120 10.49 13.95 -1.45
C VAL A 120 12.00 14.01 -1.73
N SER A 121 12.37 13.99 -3.01
CA SER A 121 13.76 14.08 -3.43
C SER A 121 14.36 15.42 -3.00
N GLN A 122 15.54 15.36 -2.39
CA GLN A 122 16.35 16.57 -2.11
C GLN A 122 17.02 17.08 -3.40
N ASP A 123 17.37 16.17 -4.31
CA ASP A 123 17.93 16.53 -5.61
C ASP A 123 16.82 17.03 -6.53
N GLN A 124 16.93 18.30 -6.93
CA GLN A 124 16.12 18.87 -8.01
C GLN A 124 16.83 18.70 -9.35
N LYS A 125 16.90 17.47 -9.85
CA LYS A 125 17.27 17.27 -11.25
C LYS A 125 16.22 17.94 -12.13
N ASP A 126 16.67 18.75 -13.08
CA ASP A 126 15.81 19.50 -14.02
C ASP A 126 14.78 20.43 -13.36
N GLY A 127 15.07 20.92 -12.14
CA GLY A 127 14.21 21.86 -11.41
C GLY A 127 12.92 21.26 -10.84
N ARG A 128 12.84 19.92 -10.73
CA ARG A 128 11.67 19.23 -10.15
C ARG A 128 12.11 18.25 -9.09
N ALA A 129 11.62 18.43 -7.86
CA ALA A 129 11.75 17.40 -6.83
C ALA A 129 10.74 16.28 -7.13
N ALA A 130 11.24 15.05 -7.26
CA ALA A 130 10.38 13.87 -7.40
C ALA A 130 9.73 13.50 -6.07
N VAL A 131 8.46 13.09 -6.11
CA VAL A 131 7.73 12.55 -4.96
C VAL A 131 7.58 11.04 -5.13
N TYR A 132 7.82 10.29 -4.06
CA TYR A 132 7.71 8.84 -4.03
C TYR A 132 6.84 8.38 -2.87
N LEU A 133 5.97 7.42 -3.14
CA LEU A 133 5.37 6.59 -2.11
C LEU A 133 6.27 5.37 -1.90
N ILE A 134 6.83 5.26 -0.70
CA ILE A 134 7.72 4.19 -0.28
C ILE A 134 6.88 3.11 0.40
N ASP A 135 6.82 1.91 -0.16
CA ASP A 135 6.08 0.78 0.41
C ASP A 135 7.04 -0.35 0.79
N GLU A 136 6.66 -1.15 1.78
CA GLU A 136 7.26 -2.47 1.98
C GLU A 136 7.11 -3.33 0.71
N MET A 137 8.17 -4.03 0.34
CA MET A 137 8.14 -4.98 -0.77
C MET A 137 7.43 -6.25 -0.34
N ILE A 138 6.32 -6.56 -1.04
CA ILE A 138 5.66 -7.86 -0.93
C ILE A 138 6.40 -8.84 -1.85
N THR A 139 6.88 -9.94 -1.29
CA THR A 139 7.46 -11.04 -2.06
C THR A 139 6.39 -12.04 -2.48
N GLY A 140 6.61 -12.72 -3.60
CA GLY A 140 5.69 -13.73 -4.12
C GLY A 140 4.61 -13.18 -5.05
N LYS A 141 3.52 -13.95 -5.20
CA LYS A 141 2.45 -13.68 -6.17
C LYS A 141 1.50 -12.61 -5.63
N PHE A 142 1.35 -11.52 -6.38
CA PHE A 142 0.30 -10.55 -6.11
C PHE A 142 -1.07 -11.10 -6.54
N VAL A 143 -2.03 -11.12 -5.61
CA VAL A 143 -3.40 -11.59 -5.85
C VAL A 143 -4.37 -10.47 -5.50
N LYS A 144 -5.23 -10.11 -6.45
CA LYS A 144 -6.37 -9.23 -6.19
C LYS A 144 -7.54 -10.10 -5.73
N TYR A 145 -7.96 -9.98 -4.47
CA TYR A 145 -8.98 -10.84 -3.84
C TYR A 145 -10.42 -10.36 -4.07
N ILE A 146 -10.66 -9.05 -3.99
CA ILE A 146 -11.97 -8.40 -4.19
C ILE A 146 -11.86 -7.31 -5.27
N ASN A 147 -12.99 -6.95 -5.89
CA ASN A 147 -13.04 -5.86 -6.85
C ASN A 147 -13.35 -4.53 -6.16
N ASN A 148 -12.98 -3.40 -6.77
CA ASN A 148 -13.18 -2.08 -6.17
C ASN A 148 -14.66 -1.65 -6.16
N ASN A 149 -15.51 -2.31 -6.93
CA ASN A 149 -16.91 -1.93 -7.15
C ASN A 149 -17.91 -2.88 -6.47
N ALA A 150 -17.43 -3.90 -5.76
CA ALA A 150 -18.28 -4.86 -5.06
C ALA A 150 -17.49 -5.59 -3.97
N ALA A 151 -18.09 -5.71 -2.78
CA ALA A 151 -17.61 -6.51 -1.66
C ALA A 151 -17.87 -8.00 -1.87
N VAL A 152 -17.36 -8.55 -2.98
CA VAL A 152 -17.52 -9.98 -3.33
C VAL A 152 -16.18 -10.59 -3.72
N PRO A 153 -15.92 -11.87 -3.37
CA PRO A 153 -14.72 -12.57 -3.81
C PRO A 153 -14.61 -12.63 -5.34
N ARG A 154 -13.39 -12.50 -5.87
CA ARG A 154 -13.16 -12.72 -7.30
C ARG A 154 -13.31 -14.20 -7.66
N ASN A 155 -13.66 -14.43 -8.92
CA ASN A 155 -13.72 -15.77 -9.51
C ASN A 155 -12.31 -16.37 -9.64
N LYS A 156 -12.22 -17.71 -9.67
CA LYS A 156 -10.99 -18.49 -9.89
C LYS A 156 -9.91 -18.33 -8.79
N LEU A 157 -10.32 -18.03 -7.56
CA LEU A 157 -9.45 -18.12 -6.40
C LEU A 157 -9.30 -19.58 -5.96
N THR A 158 -8.12 -19.95 -5.46
CA THR A 158 -7.95 -21.21 -4.71
C THR A 158 -8.76 -21.16 -3.41
N VAL A 159 -8.96 -22.31 -2.74
CA VAL A 159 -9.70 -22.36 -1.47
C VAL A 159 -9.10 -21.41 -0.41
N ALA A 160 -7.77 -21.40 -0.26
CA ALA A 160 -7.11 -20.51 0.69
C ALA A 160 -7.25 -19.02 0.30
N GLU A 161 -7.09 -18.69 -0.99
CA GLU A 161 -7.30 -17.33 -1.47
C GLU A 161 -8.77 -16.88 -1.34
N HIS A 162 -9.71 -17.81 -1.48
CA HIS A 162 -11.14 -17.53 -1.31
C HIS A 162 -11.48 -17.23 0.15
N ASN A 163 -10.90 -17.95 1.11
CA ASN A 163 -11.06 -17.64 2.54
C ASN A 163 -10.53 -16.24 2.90
N ILE A 164 -9.40 -15.83 2.31
CA ILE A 164 -8.89 -14.46 2.43
C ILE A 164 -9.88 -13.46 1.83
N ALA A 165 -10.43 -13.74 0.65
CA ALA A 165 -11.39 -12.85 0.01
C ALA A 165 -12.68 -12.69 0.82
N LEU A 166 -13.21 -13.77 1.41
CA LEU A 166 -14.38 -13.71 2.30
C LEU A 166 -14.10 -12.86 3.54
N PHE A 167 -12.94 -13.03 4.17
CA PHE A 167 -12.52 -12.19 5.29
C PHE A 167 -12.47 -10.71 4.90
N LEU A 168 -11.92 -10.38 3.72
CA LEU A 168 -11.86 -9.00 3.24
C LEU A 168 -13.26 -8.42 2.93
N CYS A 169 -14.20 -9.24 2.44
CA CYS A 169 -15.59 -8.80 2.25
C CYS A 169 -16.26 -8.51 3.60
N PHE A 170 -16.05 -9.38 4.59
CA PHE A 170 -16.51 -9.17 5.96
C PHE A 170 -15.95 -7.88 6.57
N ALA A 171 -14.64 -7.65 6.44
CA ALA A 171 -13.99 -6.43 6.91
C ALA A 171 -14.60 -5.18 6.27
N GLN A 172 -14.92 -5.23 4.96
CA GLN A 172 -15.59 -4.13 4.28
C GLN A 172 -16.99 -3.87 4.83
N HIS A 173 -17.76 -4.91 5.14
CA HIS A 173 -19.11 -4.76 5.72
C HIS A 173 -19.12 -4.14 7.11
N ILE A 174 -18.17 -4.48 7.99
CA ILE A 174 -18.10 -3.85 9.33
C ILE A 174 -17.99 -2.33 9.19
N VAL A 175 -17.13 -1.87 8.28
CA VAL A 175 -16.89 -0.44 8.07
C VAL A 175 -18.10 0.26 7.46
N ASP A 176 -18.84 -0.42 6.57
CA ASP A 176 -20.04 0.16 5.96
C ASP A 176 -21.20 0.26 6.97
N ASP A 177 -21.35 -0.72 7.87
CA ASP A 177 -22.42 -0.75 8.88
C ASP A 177 -22.18 0.25 10.03
N GLU A 178 -20.93 0.46 10.47
CA GLU A 178 -20.61 1.44 11.52
C GLU A 178 -20.81 2.91 11.09
N ASN A 179 -20.81 3.21 9.79
CA ASN A 179 -21.11 4.55 9.27
C ASN A 179 -22.62 4.85 9.17
N CYS A 180 -23.48 3.88 9.49
CA CYS A 180 -24.94 4.02 9.48
C CYS A 180 -25.57 4.21 10.87
N CYS A 181 -24.78 4.26 11.94
CA CYS A 181 -25.26 4.46 13.32
C CYS A 181 -24.89 5.83 13.87
#